data_AF-A0A352XUZ9-F1
#
_entry.id   AF-A0A352XUZ9-F1
#
_cell.length_a   1.000
_cell.length_b   1.000
_cell.length_c   1.000
_cell.angle_alpha   90.00
_cell.angle_beta   90.00
_cell.angle_gamma   90.00
#
_symmetry.space_group_name_H-M   'P 1'
#
loop_
_entity.id
_entity.type
_entity.pdbx_description
1 polymer ?
#
loop_
_entity_poly.entity_id
_entity_poly.type
_entity_poly.pdbx_seq_one_letter_code
_entity_poly.pdbx_strand_id
1 'polypeptide(L)' 'ERQVDRTELYIADEMFMCGTGAQLAPVIRVDHRPVGDGQIGPISSAIQQLYADVVRG' A
#
# COMPACT_ATOMS: atom_id res chain seq x y z
N GLU A 1 12.03 4.41 -10.91
CA GLU A 1 10.77 3.78 -11.36
C GLU A 1 11.07 2.65 -12.33
N ARG A 2 10.24 1.61 -12.39
CA ARG A 2 10.35 0.50 -13.34
C ARG A 2 8.97 -0.08 -13.63
N GLN A 3 8.83 -0.85 -14.70
CA GLN A 3 7.66 -1.68 -14.90
C GLN A 3 7.61 -2.77 -13.82
N VAL A 4 6.40 -3.04 -13.33
CA VAL A 4 6.09 -4.07 -12.34
C VAL A 4 5.09 -5.01 -12.99
N ASP A 5 5.44 -6.28 -13.11
CA ASP A 5 4.52 -7.29 -13.60
C ASP A 5 3.45 -7.61 -12.55
N ARG A 6 2.27 -8.04 -12.98
CA ARG A 6 1.19 -8.44 -12.07
C ARG A 6 1.63 -9.53 -11.08
N THR A 7 2.48 -10.45 -11.51
CA THR A 7 2.98 -11.53 -10.66
C THR A 7 3.81 -11.03 -9.49
N GLU A 8 4.50 -9.89 -9.65
CA GLU A 8 5.28 -9.27 -8.59
C GLU A 8 4.40 -8.73 -7.46
N LEU A 9 3.17 -8.30 -7.77
CA LEU A 9 2.20 -7.87 -6.75
C LEU A 9 1.81 -9.00 -5.80
N TYR A 10 1.82 -10.25 -6.29
CA TYR A 10 1.45 -11.41 -5.48
C TYR A 10 2.57 -11.88 -4.54
N ILE A 11 3.80 -11.41 -4.75
CA ILE A 11 4.98 -11.74 -3.92
C ILE A 11 5.52 -10.52 -3.18
N ALA A 12 4.83 -9.38 -3.26
CA ALA A 12 5.21 -8.19 -2.53
C ALA A 12 4.93 -8.36 -1.03
N ASP A 13 5.83 -7.85 -0.20
CA ASP A 13 5.63 -7.79 1.26
C ASP A 13 4.52 -6.79 1.61
N GLU A 14 4.46 -5.66 0.90
CA GLU A 14 3.48 -4.61 1.09
C GLU A 14 3.10 -3.93 -0.24
N MET A 15 1.86 -3.42 -0.30
CA MET A 15 1.36 -2.61 -1.40
C MET A 15 0.42 -1.53 -0.86
N PHE A 16 0.45 -0.35 -1.47
CA PHE A 16 -0.52 0.71 -1.20
C PHE A 16 -0.87 1.45 -2.48
N MET A 17 -2.04 2.08 -2.48
CA MET A 17 -2.47 3.00 -3.53
C MET A 17 -2.46 4.43 -2.98
N CYS A 18 -2.17 5.38 -3.86
CA CYS A 18 -2.24 6.80 -3.56
C CYS A 18 -3.14 7.55 -4.54
N GLY A 19 -3.92 8.52 -4.04
CA GLY A 19 -4.73 9.41 -4.88
C GLY A 19 -5.56 10.38 -4.04
N THR A 20 -6.02 11.50 -4.60
CA THR A 20 -6.68 12.57 -3.83
C THR A 20 -7.88 12.10 -2.99
N GLY A 21 -8.69 11.18 -3.52
CA GLY A 21 -9.84 10.62 -2.79
C GLY A 21 -9.46 9.54 -1.78
N ALA A 22 -8.60 8.61 -2.19
CA ALA A 22 -8.17 7.48 -1.34
C ALA A 22 -7.04 7.85 -0.35
N GLN A 23 -6.45 9.03 -0.50
CA GLN A 23 -5.24 9.48 0.17
C GLN A 23 -4.13 8.44 0.04
N LEU A 24 -3.81 7.75 1.12
CA LEU A 24 -2.94 6.59 1.18
C LEU A 24 -3.72 5.40 1.71
N ALA A 25 -3.94 4.42 0.84
CA ALA A 25 -4.75 3.24 1.12
C ALA A 25 -3.89 1.97 0.99
N PRO A 26 -3.55 1.30 2.11
CA PRO A 26 -2.89 0.00 2.08
C PRO A 26 -3.74 -1.06 1.38
N VAL A 27 -3.10 -1.96 0.63
CA VAL A 27 -3.74 -3.06 -0.10
C VAL A 27 -3.29 -4.38 0.52
N ILE A 28 -4.21 -5.04 1.22
CA ILE A 28 -3.94 -6.33 1.89
C ILE A 28 -4.27 -7.55 1.03
N ARG A 29 -4.95 -7.36 -0.11
CA ARG A 29 -5.41 -8.45 -0.97
C ARG A 29 -5.57 -8.00 -2.42
N VAL A 30 -5.03 -8.78 -3.35
CA VAL A 30 -5.15 -8.59 -4.81
C VAL A 30 -5.58 -9.92 -5.44
N ASP A 31 -6.60 -9.91 -6.30
CA ASP A 31 -7.09 -11.10 -6.99
C ASP A 31 -7.33 -12.31 -6.06
N HIS A 32 -7.98 -12.05 -4.91
CA HIS A 32 -8.23 -13.03 -3.84
C HIS A 32 -6.99 -13.58 -3.11
N ARG A 33 -5.79 -13.06 -3.40
CA ARG A 33 -4.53 -13.46 -2.74
C ARG A 33 -4.12 -12.40 -1.71
N PRO A 34 -3.72 -12.79 -0.49
CA PRO A 34 -3.14 -11.84 0.45
C PRO A 34 -1.85 -11.24 -0.13
N VAL A 35 -1.62 -9.96 0.12
CA VAL A 35 -0.31 -9.32 -0.06
C VAL A 35 0.45 -9.50 1.24
N GLY A 36 1.68 -9.98 1.20
CA GLY A 36 2.43 -10.36 2.41
C GLY A 36 1.66 -11.34 3.29
N ASP A 37 1.38 -10.94 4.53
CA ASP A 37 0.60 -11.70 5.52
C ASP A 37 -0.91 -11.37 5.52
N GLY A 38 -1.35 -10.50 4.60
CA GLY A 38 -2.73 -10.04 4.52
C GLY A 38 -3.10 -9.01 5.59
N GLN A 39 -2.13 -8.41 6.26
CA GLN A 39 -2.29 -7.29 7.19
C GLN A 39 -1.69 -6.00 6.62
N ILE A 40 -1.99 -4.88 7.26
CA ILE A 40 -1.34 -3.61 6.93
C ILE A 40 0.09 -3.67 7.44
N GLY A 41 1.06 -3.60 6.53
CA GLY A 41 2.47 -3.62 6.89
C GLY A 41 2.99 -2.29 7.47
N PRO A 42 4.16 -2.33 8.13
CA PRO A 42 4.74 -1.19 8.81
C PRO A 42 5.08 -0.02 7.87
N ILE A 43 5.50 -0.27 6.63
CA ILE A 43 5.87 0.80 5.69
C ILE A 43 4.62 1.58 5.26
N SER A 44 3.58 0.86 4.85
CA SER A 44 2.31 1.43 4.42
C SER A 44 1.65 2.24 5.54
N SER A 45 1.71 1.74 6.78
CA SER A 45 1.22 2.45 7.97
C SER A 45 2.01 3.73 8.26
N ALA A 46 3.34 3.66 8.22
CA ALA A 46 4.20 4.82 8.47
C ALA A 46 3.99 5.93 7.44
N ILE A 47 3.89 5.60 6.15
CA ILE A 47 3.65 6.58 5.09
C ILE A 47 2.23 7.17 5.23
N GLN A 48 1.23 6.35 5.56
CA GLN A 48 -0.14 6.83 5.80
C GLN A 48 -0.19 7.84 6.95
N GLN A 49 0.49 7.57 8.06
CA GLN A 49 0.60 8.47 9.21
C GLN A 49 1.33 9.77 8.83
N LEU A 50 2.48 9.66 8.16
CA LEU A 50 3.23 10.83 7.70
C LEU A 50 2.38 11.72 6.78
N TYR A 51 1.64 11.13 5.84
CA TYR A 51 0.74 11.88 4.98
C TYR A 51 -0.37 12.56 5.80
N ALA A 52 -0.99 11.83 6.72
CA ALA A 52 -2.04 12.33 7.60
C ALA A 52 -1.59 13.52 8.46
N ASP A 53 -0.33 13.55 8.88
CA ASP A 53 0.26 14.65 9.64
C ASP A 53 0.51 15.87 8.75
N VAL A 54 1.14 15.65 7.58
CA VAL A 54 1.52 16.74 6.65
C VAL A 54 0.31 17.47 6.08
N VAL A 55 -0.79 16.76 5.77
CA VAL A 55 -1.96 17.39 5.15
C VAL A 55 -2.86 18.15 6.13
N ARG A 56 -2.64 18.00 7.44
CA ARG A 56 -3.48 18.63 8.48
C ARG A 56 -2.91 19.91 9.07
N GLY A 57 -1.64 20.23 8.80
CA GLY A 57 -0.99 21.48 9.23
C GLY A 57 -1.04 21.67 10.74
#